data_AF-A0A2H3IPN2-F1
#
_entry.id   AF-A0A2H3IPN2-F1
#
_cell.length_a   1.000
_cell.length_b   1.000
_cell.length_c   1.000
_cell.angle_alpha   90.00
_cell.angle_beta   90.00
_cell.angle_gamma   90.00
#
_symmetry.space_group_name_H-M   'P 1'
#
loop_
_entity.id
_entity.type
_entity.pdbx_description
1 polymer ?
#
loop_
_entity_poly.entity_id
_entity_poly.type
_entity_poly.pdbx_seq_one_letter_code
_entity_poly.pdbx_strand_id
1 'polypeptide(L)'
;MKFAKATSLLAFITVPVAVFADVEFIEPGAGSTVHSGDILTAYWKDSGDAPSLLDLHDYDLFLCAGGPEIEYSEDLALLVPNGLFDRGYSVSFQIRPDLGPEYPDAYFLKMISRGSNNITVINYSERFSVTGMTGTFSELVQYGLSLTVNDTSESHQDLKMRKRQVAAAIVPAKDVYDVPYPEQSKGLTKYAPMGKRPATTITAKSGPPQFPTSTFSVARTFLPIPTWQTTLTASRTWADSLIENPATPAPHPKNDMQKFLKRWADDE
;
A
#
# COMPACT_ATOMS: atom_id res chain seq x y z
N MET A 1 48.04 15.85 32.55
CA MET A 1 47.12 14.79 33.00
C MET A 1 46.08 15.41 33.92
N LYS A 2 44.86 15.63 33.39
CA LYS A 2 43.56 15.79 34.07
C LYS A 2 42.56 16.18 32.98
N PHE A 3 41.72 15.22 32.59
CA PHE A 3 40.71 15.35 31.55
C PHE A 3 39.48 16.09 32.11
N ALA A 4 39.06 17.18 31.46
CA ALA A 4 37.75 17.79 31.71
C ALA A 4 36.74 17.15 30.75
N LYS A 5 35.73 16.48 31.32
CA LYS A 5 34.61 15.88 30.57
C LYS A 5 33.72 17.00 30.03
N ALA A 6 33.57 17.06 28.72
CA ALA A 6 32.51 17.82 28.05
C ALA A 6 31.21 17.00 28.10
N THR A 7 30.17 17.55 28.72
CA THR A 7 28.84 16.97 28.76
C THR A 7 28.09 17.47 27.53
N SER A 8 27.88 16.60 26.53
CA SER A 8 27.08 16.89 25.34
C SER A 8 25.60 16.66 25.68
N LEU A 9 24.80 17.73 25.67
CA LEU A 9 23.35 17.67 25.85
C LEU A 9 22.72 17.42 24.47
N LEU A 10 22.29 16.19 24.21
CA LEU A 10 21.58 15.81 22.99
C LEU A 10 20.12 16.28 23.11
N ALA A 11 19.75 17.31 22.36
CA ALA A 11 18.36 17.76 22.27
C ALA A 11 17.57 16.80 21.38
N PHE A 12 16.62 16.06 21.97
CA PHE A 12 15.59 15.32 21.23
C PHE A 12 14.65 16.33 20.57
N ILE A 13 14.70 16.44 19.24
CA ILE A 13 13.69 17.17 18.46
C ILE A 13 12.52 16.21 18.27
N THR A 14 11.53 16.28 19.16
CA THR A 14 10.20 15.73 18.92
C THR A 14 9.50 16.62 17.90
N VAL A 15 9.24 16.10 16.70
CA VAL A 15 8.34 16.74 15.73
C VAL A 15 6.95 16.13 15.94
N PRO A 16 6.03 16.80 16.64
CA PRO A 16 4.64 16.38 16.60
C PRO A 16 4.06 16.81 15.25
N VAL A 17 3.61 15.83 14.46
CA VAL A 17 2.68 16.13 13.38
C VAL A 17 1.36 16.49 14.06
N ALA A 18 1.12 17.79 14.23
CA ALA A 18 -0.13 18.30 14.77
C ALA A 18 -1.26 17.98 13.78
N VAL A 19 -1.98 16.90 14.04
CA VAL A 19 -3.32 16.65 13.52
C VAL A 19 -4.29 17.38 14.45
N PHE A 20 -5.23 18.13 13.87
CA PHE A 20 -6.27 18.87 14.60
C PHE A 20 -6.84 18.02 15.75
N ALA A 21 -6.57 18.41 16.99
CA ALA A 21 -6.85 17.58 18.15
C ALA A 21 -8.25 17.87 18.71
N ASP A 22 -8.91 16.81 19.17
CA ASP A 22 -10.18 16.78 19.90
C ASP A 22 -10.03 15.68 20.96
N VAL A 23 -9.81 14.44 20.50
CA VAL A 23 -9.46 13.32 21.35
C VAL A 23 -7.94 13.26 21.58
N GLU A 24 -7.49 13.31 22.84
CA GLU A 24 -6.13 13.02 23.27
C GLU A 24 -6.08 11.71 24.07
N PHE A 25 -5.43 10.68 23.52
CA PHE A 25 -5.25 9.40 24.20
C PHE A 25 -4.29 9.51 25.39
N ILE A 26 -4.67 8.87 26.49
CA ILE A 26 -3.87 8.73 27.72
C ILE A 26 -3.36 7.30 27.84
N GLU A 27 -4.22 6.31 27.54
CA GLU A 27 -3.86 4.89 27.55
C GLU A 27 -4.29 4.20 26.24
N PRO A 28 -3.45 3.30 25.69
CA PRO A 28 -2.12 2.91 26.18
C PRO A 28 -1.08 4.04 26.08
N GLY A 29 -0.26 4.18 27.12
CA GLY A 29 0.81 5.19 27.14
C GLY A 29 1.97 4.83 26.20
N ALA A 30 2.78 5.81 25.84
CA ALA A 30 3.95 5.61 24.99
C ALA A 30 4.90 4.53 25.53
N GLY A 31 5.25 3.56 24.69
CA GLY A 31 6.15 2.46 25.03
C GLY A 31 5.57 1.45 26.02
N SER A 32 4.28 1.56 26.37
CA SER A 32 3.65 0.61 27.28
C SER A 32 3.58 -0.79 26.66
N THR A 33 3.44 -1.81 27.50
CA THR A 33 3.30 -3.20 27.06
C THR A 33 2.01 -3.77 27.61
N VAL A 34 1.22 -4.38 26.72
CA VAL A 34 -0.05 -5.04 27.05
C VAL A 34 -0.02 -6.50 26.59
N HIS A 35 -0.96 -7.32 27.06
CA HIS A 35 -1.08 -8.72 26.67
C HIS A 35 -2.27 -8.93 25.74
N SER A 36 -2.07 -9.71 24.68
CA SER A 36 -3.17 -10.17 23.84
C SER A 36 -4.10 -11.08 24.64
N GLY A 37 -5.39 -11.09 24.31
CA GLY A 37 -6.38 -11.88 25.05
C GLY A 37 -6.81 -11.29 26.40
N ASP A 38 -6.11 -10.29 26.96
CA ASP A 38 -6.61 -9.56 28.12
C ASP A 38 -7.64 -8.49 27.72
N ILE A 39 -8.54 -8.17 28.65
CA ILE A 39 -9.43 -7.01 28.50
C ILE A 39 -8.60 -5.76 28.80
N LEU A 40 -8.41 -4.94 27.79
CA LEU A 40 -7.70 -3.67 27.85
C LEU A 40 -8.70 -2.53 27.86
N THR A 41 -8.31 -1.39 28.43
CA THR A 41 -9.12 -0.18 28.42
C THR A 41 -8.29 0.94 27.80
N ALA A 42 -8.83 1.57 26.74
CA ALA A 42 -8.29 2.85 26.27
C ALA A 42 -8.94 3.97 27.08
N TYR A 43 -8.11 4.96 27.43
CA TYR A 43 -8.53 6.20 28.07
C TYR A 43 -8.12 7.37 27.21
N TRP A 44 -8.98 8.40 27.16
CA TRP A 44 -8.70 9.65 26.49
C TRP A 44 -9.23 10.84 27.29
N LYS A 45 -8.93 12.05 26.84
CA LYS A 45 -9.51 13.29 27.32
C LYS A 45 -9.75 14.22 26.12
N ASP A 46 -10.49 15.30 26.36
CA ASP A 46 -10.57 16.41 25.41
C ASP A 46 -9.20 17.12 25.38
N SER A 47 -8.66 17.36 24.18
CA SER A 47 -7.37 18.03 23.96
C SER A 47 -7.43 19.54 24.25
N GLY A 48 -8.63 20.12 24.31
CA GLY A 48 -8.86 21.55 24.44
C GLY A 48 -8.83 22.32 23.11
N ASP A 49 -8.60 21.63 22.00
CA ASP A 49 -8.66 22.17 20.64
C ASP A 49 -10.03 21.89 20.00
N ALA A 50 -10.37 22.59 18.91
CA ALA A 50 -11.63 22.39 18.22
C ALA A 50 -11.53 21.30 17.13
N PRO A 51 -12.58 20.50 16.89
CA PRO A 51 -13.86 20.49 17.61
C PRO A 51 -13.71 19.95 19.04
N SER A 52 -14.60 20.36 19.95
CA SER A 52 -14.60 19.78 21.31
C SER A 52 -15.24 18.40 21.26
N LEU A 53 -14.90 17.55 22.23
CA LEU A 53 -15.49 16.22 22.36
C LEU A 53 -17.02 16.26 22.47
N LEU A 54 -17.58 17.36 22.97
CA LEU A 54 -19.03 17.58 23.06
C LEU A 54 -19.71 17.76 21.69
N ASP A 55 -18.95 18.10 20.66
CA ASP A 55 -19.46 18.23 19.28
C ASP A 55 -19.44 16.89 18.53
N LEU A 56 -18.82 15.86 19.11
CA LEU A 56 -18.75 14.50 18.61
C LEU A 56 -19.83 13.61 19.21
N HIS A 57 -20.41 12.74 18.38
CA HIS A 57 -21.46 11.80 18.79
C HIS A 57 -20.90 10.41 19.01
N ASP A 58 -20.17 9.90 18.01
CA ASP A 58 -19.76 8.51 17.98
C ASP A 58 -18.43 8.31 17.27
N TYR A 59 -17.82 7.14 17.49
CA TYR A 59 -16.49 6.82 16.99
C TYR A 59 -16.33 5.35 16.62
N ASP A 60 -15.37 5.09 15.75
CA ASP A 60 -14.83 3.75 15.50
C ASP A 60 -13.39 3.69 16.01
N LEU A 61 -13.08 2.68 16.82
CA LEU A 61 -11.73 2.45 17.36
C LEU A 61 -11.07 1.27 16.66
N PHE A 62 -9.88 1.49 16.12
CA PHE A 62 -9.09 0.50 15.41
C PHE A 62 -7.79 0.21 16.14
N LEU A 63 -7.33 -1.05 16.03
CA LEU A 63 -5.94 -1.41 16.26
C LEU A 63 -5.20 -1.28 14.93
N CYS A 64 -4.10 -0.54 14.94
CA CYS A 64 -3.23 -0.38 13.79
C CYS A 64 -1.82 -0.89 14.13
N ALA A 65 -1.04 -1.23 13.10
CA ALA A 65 0.40 -1.40 13.20
C ALA A 65 1.11 -0.76 12.02
N GLY A 66 2.34 -0.28 12.22
CA GLY A 66 3.08 0.35 11.13
C GLY A 66 4.38 1.01 11.53
N GLY A 67 5.12 1.49 10.53
CA GLY A 67 6.36 2.27 10.70
C GLY A 67 6.14 3.75 11.09
N PRO A 68 7.20 4.55 11.23
CA PRO A 68 7.12 5.94 11.68
C PRO A 68 6.25 6.84 10.79
N GLU A 69 6.04 6.47 9.52
CA GLU A 69 5.11 7.16 8.62
C GLU A 69 3.81 6.38 8.43
N ILE A 70 2.70 7.11 8.37
CA ILE A 70 1.35 6.55 8.19
C ILE A 70 1.18 5.76 6.88
N GLU A 71 1.99 6.06 5.84
CA GLU A 71 2.00 5.30 4.58
C GLU A 71 2.40 3.83 4.79
N TYR A 72 3.16 3.54 5.86
CA TYR A 72 3.59 2.20 6.24
C TYR A 72 2.76 1.60 7.37
N SER A 73 1.51 2.03 7.51
CA SER A 73 0.59 1.52 8.52
C SER A 73 -0.64 0.83 7.92
N GLU A 74 -1.19 -0.10 8.70
CA GLU A 74 -2.36 -0.89 8.35
C GLU A 74 -3.33 -0.98 9.54
N ASP A 75 -4.62 -0.97 9.24
CA ASP A 75 -5.68 -1.24 10.21
C ASP A 75 -5.82 -2.75 10.37
N LEU A 76 -5.38 -3.29 11.51
CA LEU A 76 -5.41 -4.72 11.76
C LEU A 76 -6.80 -5.21 12.15
N ALA A 77 -7.53 -4.41 12.94
CA ALA A 77 -8.87 -4.75 13.40
C ALA A 77 -9.68 -3.52 13.79
N LEU A 78 -10.99 -3.58 13.55
CA LEU A 78 -11.99 -2.72 14.20
C LEU A 78 -12.29 -3.30 15.58
N LEU A 79 -11.84 -2.60 16.63
CA LEU A 79 -12.00 -3.02 18.03
C LEU A 79 -13.37 -2.65 18.57
N VAL A 80 -13.82 -1.42 18.29
CA VAL A 80 -15.11 -0.90 18.77
C VAL A 80 -15.80 -0.21 17.59
N PRO A 81 -16.89 -0.81 17.07
CA PRO A 81 -17.74 -0.14 16.09
C PRO A 81 -18.76 0.77 16.79
N ASN A 82 -18.95 1.99 16.29
CA ASN A 82 -19.98 2.95 16.72
C ASN A 82 -20.02 3.17 18.26
N GLY A 83 -18.85 3.33 18.87
CA GLY A 83 -18.74 3.75 20.27
C GLY A 83 -19.33 5.14 20.45
N LEU A 84 -19.95 5.43 21.60
CA LEU A 84 -20.63 6.72 21.85
C LEU A 84 -19.83 7.53 22.87
N PHE A 85 -19.60 8.82 22.61
CA PHE A 85 -18.89 9.72 23.53
C PHE A 85 -19.69 9.98 24.82
N ASP A 86 -21.03 9.90 24.76
CA ASP A 86 -21.92 9.99 25.93
C ASP A 86 -21.67 8.92 27.00
N ARG A 87 -20.98 7.82 26.67
CA ARG A 87 -20.65 6.75 27.62
C ARG A 87 -19.41 7.03 28.45
N GLY A 88 -18.74 8.15 28.21
CA GLY A 88 -17.56 8.61 28.94
C GLY A 88 -16.28 8.55 28.12
N TYR A 89 -15.16 8.70 28.83
CA TYR A 89 -13.83 8.93 28.26
C TYR A 89 -12.95 7.66 28.21
N SER A 90 -13.59 6.50 28.14
CA SER A 90 -12.90 5.22 28.14
C SER A 90 -13.71 4.14 27.44
N VAL A 91 -13.03 3.16 26.85
CA VAL A 91 -13.68 1.97 26.28
C VAL A 91 -12.80 0.75 26.47
N SER A 92 -13.43 -0.37 26.79
CA SER A 92 -12.75 -1.65 26.95
C SER A 92 -12.90 -2.52 25.71
N PHE A 93 -11.82 -3.21 25.34
CA PHE A 93 -11.74 -4.10 24.19
C PHE A 93 -10.72 -5.20 24.45
N GLN A 94 -10.65 -6.18 23.56
CA GLN A 94 -9.70 -7.27 23.63
C GLN A 94 -8.93 -7.35 22.32
N ILE A 95 -7.61 -7.47 22.39
CA ILE A 95 -6.77 -7.68 21.22
C ILE A 95 -6.66 -9.18 20.96
N ARG A 96 -7.05 -9.61 19.76
CA ARG A 96 -6.87 -11.01 19.37
C ARG A 96 -5.40 -11.31 19.05
N PRO A 97 -4.87 -12.48 19.45
CA PRO A 97 -3.46 -12.82 19.26
C PRO A 97 -3.06 -13.00 17.78
N ASP A 98 -4.01 -13.27 16.89
CA ASP A 98 -3.73 -13.61 15.49
C ASP A 98 -3.58 -12.39 14.55
N LEU A 99 -3.72 -11.17 15.08
CA LEU A 99 -3.73 -9.94 14.26
C LEU A 99 -2.34 -9.47 13.81
N GLY A 100 -1.27 -9.96 14.44
CA GLY A 100 0.11 -9.61 14.12
C GLY A 100 1.11 -10.38 14.97
N PRO A 101 2.42 -10.22 14.75
CA PRO A 101 3.47 -10.83 15.54
C PRO A 101 3.84 -9.94 16.73
N GLU A 102 4.44 -10.53 17.76
CA GLU A 102 5.02 -9.75 18.84
C GLU A 102 6.17 -8.86 18.30
N TYR A 103 6.00 -7.54 18.41
CA TYR A 103 6.96 -6.55 17.93
C TYR A 103 6.95 -5.30 18.82
N PRO A 104 8.12 -4.81 19.29
CA PRO A 104 8.18 -3.61 20.15
C PRO A 104 7.68 -2.35 19.45
N ASP A 105 6.76 -1.62 20.09
CA ASP A 105 6.25 -0.31 19.67
C ASP A 105 5.67 -0.26 18.24
N ALA A 106 5.22 -1.42 17.74
CA ALA A 106 4.59 -1.52 16.43
C ALA A 106 3.14 -1.06 16.42
N TYR A 107 2.44 -1.19 17.55
CA TYR A 107 0.99 -1.06 17.63
C TYR A 107 0.59 0.32 18.12
N PHE A 108 -0.54 0.81 17.63
CA PHE A 108 -1.16 2.05 18.09
C PHE A 108 -2.67 2.01 17.83
N LEU A 109 -3.43 2.84 18.53
CA LEU A 109 -4.86 2.99 18.32
C LEU A 109 -5.13 4.11 17.33
N LYS A 110 -6.17 3.94 16.52
CA LYS A 110 -6.75 4.99 15.69
C LYS A 110 -8.23 5.12 16.03
N MET A 111 -8.66 6.33 16.36
CA MET A 111 -10.07 6.66 16.52
C MET A 111 -10.53 7.52 15.34
N ILE A 112 -11.62 7.11 14.70
CA ILE A 112 -12.33 7.93 13.73
C ILE A 112 -13.61 8.42 14.40
N SER A 113 -13.63 9.69 14.76
CA SER A 113 -14.73 10.34 15.47
C SER A 113 -15.63 11.09 14.51
N ARG A 114 -16.94 11.05 14.76
CA ARG A 114 -17.97 11.64 13.91
C ARG A 114 -18.88 12.55 14.75
N GLY A 115 -19.07 13.78 14.26
CA GLY A 115 -19.86 14.81 14.92
C GLY A 115 -20.98 15.37 14.03
N SER A 116 -21.64 16.40 14.52
CA SER A 116 -22.65 17.13 13.72
C SER A 116 -22.05 17.75 12.46
N ASN A 117 -22.88 18.11 11.47
CA ASN A 117 -22.45 18.84 10.26
C ASN A 117 -21.34 18.17 9.44
N ASN A 118 -21.29 16.83 9.40
CA ASN A 118 -20.27 16.04 8.71
C ASN A 118 -18.84 16.24 9.24
N ILE A 119 -18.70 16.63 10.52
CA ILE A 119 -17.39 16.66 11.18
C ILE A 119 -16.86 15.23 11.27
N THR A 120 -15.63 15.03 10.83
CA THR A 120 -14.89 13.79 11.02
C THR A 120 -13.48 14.13 11.45
N VAL A 121 -13.05 13.58 12.59
CA VAL A 121 -11.71 13.78 13.15
C VAL A 121 -11.04 12.42 13.30
N ILE A 122 -9.75 12.36 13.03
CA ILE A 122 -8.97 11.15 13.20
C ILE A 122 -7.86 11.42 14.20
N ASN A 123 -7.85 10.66 15.28
CA ASN A 123 -6.86 10.77 16.35
C ASN A 123 -6.13 9.44 16.53
N TYR A 124 -4.87 9.53 16.93
CA TYR A 124 -4.00 8.37 17.11
C TYR A 124 -3.48 8.35 18.53
N SER A 125 -3.34 7.16 19.11
CA SER A 125 -2.60 7.00 20.36
C SER A 125 -1.10 7.00 20.12
N GLU A 126 -0.37 7.08 21.23
CA GLU A 126 1.03 6.70 21.25
C GLU A 126 1.21 5.21 20.92
N ARG A 127 2.44 4.86 20.55
CA ARG A 127 2.82 3.49 20.23
C ARG A 127 3.02 2.65 21.48
N PHE A 128 2.66 1.38 21.39
CA PHE A 128 2.80 0.40 22.45
C PHE A 128 3.13 -0.99 21.89
N SER A 129 3.55 -1.89 22.78
CA SER A 129 3.91 -3.27 22.49
C SER A 129 2.80 -4.22 22.93
N VAL A 130 2.53 -5.26 22.14
CA VAL A 130 1.54 -6.30 22.49
C VAL A 130 2.23 -7.66 22.55
N THR A 131 2.21 -8.29 23.73
CA THR A 131 2.78 -9.61 23.98
C THR A 131 1.76 -10.72 23.69
N GLY A 132 2.24 -11.93 23.42
CA GLY A 132 1.36 -13.08 23.14
C GLY A 132 0.73 -13.03 21.74
N MET A 133 1.34 -12.28 20.83
CA MET A 133 0.89 -12.09 19.45
C MET A 133 1.51 -13.17 18.54
N THR A 134 0.68 -13.89 17.79
CA THR A 134 1.05 -15.06 16.98
C THR A 134 0.76 -14.91 15.49
N GLY A 135 0.17 -13.79 15.09
CA GLY A 135 -0.10 -13.46 13.69
C GLY A 135 1.14 -13.01 12.94
N THR A 136 0.92 -12.41 11.77
CA THR A 136 1.99 -11.91 10.90
C THR A 136 1.60 -10.56 10.32
N PHE A 137 2.55 -9.63 10.25
CA PHE A 137 2.36 -8.37 9.57
C PHE A 137 2.47 -8.52 8.06
N SER A 138 1.81 -7.65 7.31
CA SER A 138 2.03 -7.50 5.88
C SER A 138 3.47 -7.01 5.60
N GLU A 139 3.98 -7.26 4.39
CA GLU A 139 5.32 -6.80 3.98
C GLU A 139 5.49 -5.28 4.14
N LEU A 140 4.41 -4.52 3.95
CA LEU A 140 4.39 -3.07 4.08
C LEU A 140 4.65 -2.62 5.52
N VAL A 141 3.96 -3.24 6.48
CA VAL A 141 4.14 -2.94 7.91
C VAL A 141 5.52 -3.39 8.37
N GLN A 142 5.98 -4.57 7.97
CA GLN A 142 7.33 -5.06 8.31
C GLN A 142 8.42 -4.11 7.80
N TYR A 143 8.29 -3.63 6.57
CA TYR A 143 9.22 -2.64 6.03
C TYR A 143 9.18 -1.33 6.82
N GLY A 144 7.98 -0.79 7.07
CA GLY A 144 7.82 0.42 7.87
C GLY A 144 8.50 0.32 9.24
N LEU A 145 8.34 -0.81 9.92
CA LEU A 145 8.95 -1.06 11.22
C LEU A 145 10.48 -1.22 11.17
N SER A 146 11.04 -1.52 10.00
CA SER A 146 12.50 -1.57 9.79
C SER A 146 13.12 -0.21 9.51
N LEU A 147 12.31 0.80 9.17
CA LEU A 147 12.79 2.16 8.91
C LEU A 147 13.29 2.79 10.19
N THR A 148 14.53 3.27 10.16
CA THR A 148 15.03 4.20 11.18
C THR A 148 14.71 5.63 10.78
N VAL A 149 14.74 6.57 11.74
CA VAL A 149 14.43 8.00 11.55
C VAL A 149 15.31 8.68 10.46
N ASN A 150 16.36 8.00 9.96
CA ASN A 150 17.31 8.51 8.98
C ASN A 150 17.27 7.79 7.61
N ASP A 151 16.30 6.91 7.36
CA ASP A 151 16.25 6.17 6.10
C ASP A 151 15.68 7.05 4.96
N THR A 152 16.50 7.33 3.96
CA THR A 152 16.17 8.26 2.87
C THR A 152 15.29 7.62 1.80
N SER A 153 14.37 8.44 1.28
CA SER A 153 13.24 8.15 0.38
C SER A 153 13.49 7.38 -0.94
N GLU A 154 14.73 7.02 -1.27
CA GLU A 154 15.04 6.29 -2.53
C GLU A 154 14.56 4.83 -2.51
N SER A 155 14.50 4.20 -1.33
CA SER A 155 13.92 2.85 -1.15
C SER A 155 12.38 2.83 -1.30
N HIS A 156 11.72 4.00 -1.30
CA HIS A 156 10.26 4.11 -1.20
C HIS A 156 9.54 3.94 -2.56
N GLN A 157 10.24 4.12 -3.68
CA GLN A 157 9.66 4.02 -5.03
C GLN A 157 9.35 2.58 -5.45
N ASP A 158 10.24 1.64 -5.12
CA ASP A 158 10.06 0.21 -5.43
C ASP A 158 8.84 -0.39 -4.72
N LEU A 159 8.50 0.11 -3.53
CA LEU A 159 7.35 -0.33 -2.76
C LEU A 159 6.03 0.31 -3.20
N LYS A 160 6.03 1.57 -3.67
CA LYS A 160 4.86 2.14 -4.36
C LYS A 160 4.52 1.35 -5.62
N MET A 161 5.53 0.80 -6.31
CA MET A 161 5.33 -0.15 -7.40
C MET A 161 4.86 -1.54 -6.91
N ARG A 162 5.38 -2.07 -5.80
CA ARG A 162 4.88 -3.32 -5.19
C ARG A 162 3.47 -3.22 -4.63
N LYS A 163 3.05 -2.09 -4.06
CA LYS A 163 1.66 -1.84 -3.61
C LYS A 163 0.66 -1.94 -4.76
N ARG A 164 1.05 -1.47 -5.97
CA ARG A 164 0.27 -1.68 -7.21
C ARG A 164 0.24 -3.15 -7.64
N GLN A 165 1.26 -3.94 -7.31
CA GLN A 165 1.31 -5.39 -7.59
C GLN A 165 0.51 -6.21 -6.56
N VAL A 166 0.50 -5.84 -5.28
CA VAL A 166 -0.27 -6.52 -4.21
C VAL A 166 -1.77 -6.18 -4.31
N ALA A 167 -2.14 -4.96 -4.67
CA ALA A 167 -3.54 -4.64 -5.00
C ALA A 167 -4.06 -5.39 -6.25
N ALA A 168 -3.16 -5.90 -7.10
CA ALA A 168 -3.47 -6.81 -8.19
C ALA A 168 -3.46 -8.29 -7.76
N ALA A 169 -3.22 -8.60 -6.48
CA ALA A 169 -3.04 -9.95 -5.96
C ALA A 169 -4.31 -10.61 -5.39
N ILE A 170 -5.52 -10.14 -5.74
CA ILE A 170 -6.62 -11.09 -5.93
C ILE A 170 -6.37 -11.76 -7.29
N VAL A 171 -5.27 -12.52 -7.40
CA VAL A 171 -5.05 -13.39 -8.55
C VAL A 171 -5.98 -14.57 -8.31
N PRO A 172 -7.06 -14.70 -9.09
CA PRO A 172 -7.93 -15.83 -8.94
C PRO A 172 -7.13 -17.09 -9.26
N ALA A 173 -7.45 -18.19 -8.57
CA ALA A 173 -6.66 -19.41 -8.62
C ALA A 173 -6.47 -19.89 -10.08
N LYS A 174 -5.29 -20.43 -10.41
CA LYS A 174 -4.87 -20.75 -11.80
C LYS A 174 -5.93 -21.53 -12.59
N ASP A 175 -6.66 -22.41 -11.93
CA ASP A 175 -7.73 -23.25 -12.47
C ASP A 175 -8.90 -22.46 -13.07
N VAL A 176 -9.15 -21.21 -12.64
CA VAL A 176 -10.21 -20.38 -13.23
C VAL A 176 -9.90 -19.96 -14.68
N TYR A 177 -8.63 -20.04 -15.10
CA TYR A 177 -8.19 -19.69 -16.45
C TYR A 177 -8.14 -20.90 -17.41
N ASP A 178 -8.42 -22.11 -16.92
CA ASP A 178 -8.38 -23.33 -17.73
C ASP A 178 -9.62 -23.51 -18.63
N VAL A 179 -10.73 -22.84 -18.29
CA VAL A 179 -11.95 -22.84 -19.11
C VAL A 179 -11.78 -21.92 -20.32
N PRO A 180 -11.92 -22.41 -21.57
CA PRO A 180 -11.81 -21.58 -22.75
C PRO A 180 -12.72 -20.35 -22.68
N TYR A 181 -12.17 -19.16 -22.95
CA TYR A 181 -12.92 -17.90 -22.87
C TYR A 181 -14.28 -17.90 -23.61
N PRO A 182 -14.43 -18.54 -24.79
CA PRO A 182 -15.72 -18.64 -25.47
C PRO A 182 -16.76 -19.51 -24.73
N GLU A 183 -16.33 -20.43 -23.87
CA GLU A 183 -17.19 -21.36 -23.13
C GLU A 183 -17.67 -20.78 -21.78
N GLN A 184 -17.07 -19.66 -21.36
CA GLN A 184 -17.45 -18.93 -20.14
C GLN A 184 -18.76 -18.16 -20.36
N SER A 185 -19.86 -18.85 -20.08
CA SER A 185 -21.24 -18.40 -20.30
C SER A 185 -21.98 -17.98 -19.03
N LYS A 186 -21.40 -18.23 -17.84
CA LYS A 186 -22.02 -17.97 -16.54
C LYS A 186 -21.04 -17.23 -15.63
N GLY A 187 -21.57 -16.25 -14.89
CA GLY A 187 -20.82 -15.45 -13.93
C GLY A 187 -20.69 -13.98 -14.30
N LEU A 188 -20.39 -13.14 -13.30
CA LEU A 188 -20.18 -11.70 -13.47
C LEU A 188 -18.78 -11.38 -14.02
N THR A 189 -17.82 -12.30 -13.87
CA THR A 189 -16.43 -12.12 -14.29
C THR A 189 -16.04 -13.17 -15.31
N LYS A 190 -15.42 -12.75 -16.42
CA LYS A 190 -14.76 -13.63 -17.38
C LYS A 190 -13.25 -13.67 -17.16
N TYR A 191 -12.62 -14.80 -17.44
CA TYR A 191 -11.20 -15.06 -17.25
C TYR A 191 -10.51 -15.30 -18.59
N ALA A 192 -9.75 -14.31 -19.07
CA ALA A 192 -9.02 -14.40 -20.32
C ALA A 192 -7.65 -15.08 -20.11
N PRO A 193 -7.23 -16.00 -21.00
CA PRO A 193 -5.90 -16.60 -20.93
C PRO A 193 -4.81 -15.56 -21.22
N MET A 194 -3.59 -15.83 -20.77
CA MET A 194 -2.43 -14.99 -21.04
C MET A 194 -2.16 -14.92 -22.56
N GLY A 195 -1.88 -13.71 -23.06
CA GLY A 195 -1.47 -13.51 -24.45
C GLY A 195 -0.21 -14.32 -24.79
N LYS A 196 -0.18 -14.91 -25.99
CA LYS A 196 1.00 -15.64 -26.49
C LYS A 196 2.17 -14.66 -26.66
N ARG A 197 3.36 -15.06 -26.18
CA ARG A 197 4.59 -14.29 -26.42
C ARG A 197 4.90 -14.30 -27.91
N PRO A 198 5.15 -13.13 -28.54
CA PRO A 198 5.64 -13.09 -29.91
C PRO A 198 6.99 -13.79 -30.02
N ALA A 199 7.19 -14.57 -31.07
CA ALA A 199 8.48 -15.18 -31.36
C ALA A 199 9.52 -14.10 -31.74
N THR A 200 10.79 -14.36 -31.43
CA THR A 200 11.90 -13.42 -31.71
C THR A 200 12.31 -13.34 -33.18
N THR A 201 11.78 -14.23 -34.02
CA THR A 201 12.02 -14.25 -35.47
C THR A 201 10.74 -14.56 -36.23
N ILE A 202 10.42 -13.78 -37.25
CA ILE A 202 9.30 -14.04 -38.16
C ILE A 202 9.82 -14.95 -39.29
N THR A 203 9.65 -16.27 -39.12
CA THR A 203 10.03 -17.28 -40.14
C THR A 203 8.86 -17.70 -41.03
N ALA A 204 7.62 -17.37 -40.65
CA ALA A 204 6.42 -17.72 -41.39
C ALA A 204 6.10 -16.67 -42.48
N LYS A 205 5.98 -17.12 -43.73
CA LYS A 205 5.53 -16.29 -44.87
C LYS A 205 3.99 -16.23 -45.00
N SER A 206 3.29 -17.15 -44.34
CA SER A 206 1.86 -17.13 -44.09
C SER A 206 1.60 -17.87 -42.76
N GLY A 207 0.61 -17.41 -42.00
CA GLY A 207 0.18 -18.07 -40.77
C GLY A 207 -1.32 -18.34 -40.84
N PRO A 208 -1.81 -19.51 -40.37
CA PRO A 208 -3.24 -19.69 -40.20
C PRO A 208 -3.79 -18.58 -39.28
N PRO A 209 -5.03 -18.13 -39.49
CA PRO A 209 -5.63 -17.14 -38.61
C PRO A 209 -5.54 -17.62 -37.17
N GLN A 210 -5.14 -16.73 -36.26
CA GLN A 210 -4.95 -17.03 -34.84
C GLN A 210 -6.21 -17.66 -34.21
N PHE A 211 -7.37 -17.35 -34.78
CA PHE A 211 -8.65 -17.97 -34.50
C PHE A 211 -9.25 -18.47 -35.83
N PRO A 212 -9.26 -19.79 -36.08
CA PRO A 212 -9.96 -20.34 -37.25
C PRO A 212 -11.45 -19.97 -37.19
N THR A 213 -12.10 -19.83 -38.33
CA THR A 213 -13.53 -19.48 -38.39
C THR A 213 -14.35 -20.50 -37.61
N SER A 214 -14.87 -20.09 -36.46
CA SER A 214 -15.78 -20.90 -35.66
C SER A 214 -17.16 -20.93 -36.31
N THR A 215 -17.89 -22.03 -36.13
CA THR A 215 -19.34 -22.06 -36.42
C THR A 215 -20.03 -20.98 -35.58
N PHE A 216 -20.72 -20.05 -36.23
CA PHE A 216 -21.50 -19.01 -35.57
C PHE A 216 -22.98 -19.25 -35.81
N SER A 217 -23.81 -18.92 -34.81
CA SER A 217 -25.25 -18.81 -35.01
C SER A 217 -25.60 -17.33 -35.14
N VAL A 218 -26.27 -16.96 -36.22
CA VAL A 218 -26.75 -15.59 -36.40
C VAL A 218 -27.96 -15.38 -35.51
N ALA A 219 -27.87 -14.43 -34.59
CA ALA A 219 -29.03 -14.00 -33.80
C ALA A 219 -30.11 -13.46 -34.73
N ARG A 220 -31.25 -14.15 -34.79
CA ARG A 220 -32.43 -13.71 -35.58
C ARG A 220 -33.37 -12.82 -34.78
N THR A 221 -33.11 -12.68 -33.48
CA THR A 221 -33.87 -11.88 -32.52
C THR A 221 -32.88 -11.21 -31.55
N PHE A 222 -33.34 -10.17 -30.84
CA PHE A 222 -32.52 -9.50 -29.83
C PHE A 222 -32.09 -10.48 -28.73
N LEU A 223 -30.78 -10.58 -28.52
CA LEU A 223 -30.19 -11.34 -27.42
C LEU A 223 -30.41 -10.60 -26.09
N PRO A 224 -30.50 -11.33 -24.97
CA PRO A 224 -30.58 -10.72 -23.64
C PRO A 224 -29.33 -9.89 -23.34
N ILE A 225 -29.50 -8.87 -22.49
CA ILE A 225 -28.39 -8.03 -22.04
C ILE A 225 -27.36 -8.93 -21.31
N PRO A 226 -26.07 -8.86 -21.68
CA PRO A 226 -25.05 -9.64 -21.00
C PRO A 226 -24.98 -9.29 -19.51
N THR A 227 -24.79 -10.30 -18.67
CA THR A 227 -24.72 -10.16 -17.20
C THR A 227 -23.30 -9.99 -16.67
N TRP A 228 -22.27 -10.18 -17.49
CA TRP A 228 -20.88 -10.03 -17.07
C TRP A 228 -20.51 -8.54 -16.94
N GLN A 229 -19.81 -8.20 -15.88
CA GLN A 229 -19.40 -6.84 -15.51
C GLN A 229 -17.92 -6.57 -15.80
N THR A 230 -17.07 -7.61 -15.78
CA THR A 230 -15.63 -7.43 -15.95
C THR A 230 -14.94 -8.66 -16.54
N THR A 231 -13.73 -8.46 -17.07
CA THR A 231 -12.85 -9.51 -17.56
C THR A 231 -11.49 -9.38 -16.87
N LEU A 232 -11.01 -10.48 -16.26
CA LEU A 232 -9.69 -10.59 -15.67
C LEU A 232 -8.78 -11.42 -16.59
N THR A 233 -7.59 -10.91 -16.88
CA THR A 233 -6.59 -11.62 -17.70
C THR A 233 -5.58 -12.31 -16.79
N ALA A 234 -5.17 -13.53 -17.14
CA ALA A 234 -4.16 -14.28 -16.38
C ALA A 234 -2.85 -13.50 -16.25
N SER A 235 -2.21 -13.62 -15.08
CA SER A 235 -0.95 -12.97 -14.79
C SER A 235 0.18 -13.44 -15.71
N ARG A 236 1.13 -12.54 -15.97
CA ARG A 236 2.30 -12.78 -16.81
C ARG A 236 3.23 -13.85 -16.21
N THR A 237 3.51 -14.93 -16.94
CA THR A 237 4.39 -16.02 -16.45
C THR A 237 5.83 -15.93 -16.92
N TRP A 238 6.16 -14.97 -17.78
CA TRP A 238 7.51 -14.79 -18.34
C TRP A 238 8.22 -13.61 -17.68
N ALA A 239 9.51 -13.83 -17.38
CA ALA A 239 10.44 -12.81 -16.93
C ALA A 239 11.22 -12.25 -18.13
N ASP A 240 11.45 -10.95 -18.13
CA ASP A 240 12.31 -10.27 -19.09
C ASP A 240 13.62 -9.94 -18.36
N SER A 241 14.76 -10.35 -18.91
CA SER A 241 16.07 -9.93 -18.43
C SER A 241 16.47 -8.65 -19.17
N LEU A 242 16.54 -7.54 -18.45
CA LEU A 242 17.12 -6.30 -18.95
C LEU A 242 18.61 -6.31 -18.62
N ILE A 243 19.44 -6.00 -19.62
CA ILE A 243 20.85 -5.70 -19.41
C ILE A 243 21.07 -4.25 -19.82
N GLU A 244 21.88 -3.53 -19.06
CA GLU A 244 22.36 -2.22 -19.48
C GLU A 244 23.11 -2.38 -20.81
N ASN A 245 22.91 -1.45 -21.75
CA ASN A 245 23.64 -1.47 -23.01
C ASN A 245 25.14 -1.20 -22.71
N PRO A 246 26.05 -2.17 -22.86
CA PRO A 246 27.46 -1.98 -22.53
C PRO A 246 28.21 -1.19 -23.62
N ALA A 247 27.53 -0.77 -24.68
CA ALA A 247 28.15 0.00 -25.74
C ALA A 247 28.54 1.40 -25.22
N THR A 248 29.81 1.76 -25.42
CA THR A 248 30.26 3.14 -25.19
C THR A 248 29.39 4.11 -25.99
N PRO A 249 28.97 5.25 -25.40
CA PRO A 249 28.24 6.29 -26.11
C PRO A 249 28.93 6.62 -27.43
N ALA A 250 28.14 6.73 -28.51
CA ALA A 250 28.69 7.17 -29.78
C ALA A 250 29.43 8.49 -29.56
N PRO A 251 30.64 8.67 -30.12
CA PRO A 251 31.33 9.94 -30.03
C PRO A 251 30.42 11.04 -30.55
N HIS A 252 30.48 12.21 -29.92
CA HIS A 252 29.81 13.39 -30.47
C HIS A 252 30.12 13.49 -31.97
N PRO A 253 29.14 13.85 -32.81
CA PRO A 253 29.37 14.05 -34.23
C PRO A 253 30.60 14.95 -34.36
N LYS A 254 31.61 14.48 -35.11
CA LYS A 254 32.82 15.27 -35.32
C LYS A 254 32.39 16.62 -35.88
N ASN A 255 33.02 17.68 -35.39
CA ASN A 255 32.90 19.01 -35.99
C ASN A 255 33.55 18.95 -37.38
N ASP A 256 32.85 18.35 -38.34
CA ASP A 256 33.15 18.36 -39.77
C ASP A 256 32.89 19.75 -40.37
N MET A 257 32.81 20.80 -39.54
CA MET A 257 32.77 22.21 -39.95
C MET A 257 33.88 22.49 -40.96
N GLN A 258 35.08 21.94 -40.79
CA GLN A 258 36.15 22.09 -41.78
C GLN A 258 35.86 21.44 -43.12
N LYS A 259 35.12 20.32 -43.16
CA LYS A 259 34.66 19.68 -44.39
C LYS A 259 33.61 20.53 -45.10
N PHE A 260 32.73 21.18 -44.33
CA PHE A 260 31.77 22.14 -44.87
C PHE A 260 32.45 23.44 -45.33
N LEU A 261 33.42 23.98 -44.59
CA LEU A 261 34.18 25.18 -44.97
C LEU A 261 35.06 24.95 -46.21
N LYS A 262 35.72 23.80 -46.34
CA LYS A 262 36.49 23.43 -47.55
C LYS A 262 35.65 23.26 -48.81
N ARG A 263 34.34 23.01 -48.68
CA ARG A 263 33.43 22.95 -49.83
C ARG A 263 33.12 24.34 -50.41
N TRP A 264 33.32 25.39 -49.62
CA TRP A 264 33.04 26.78 -49.99
C TRP A 264 34.31 27.62 -50.12
N ALA A 265 35.49 27.03 -49.90
CA ALA A 265 36.74 27.61 -50.32
C ALA A 265 36.83 27.38 -51.83
N ASP A 266 36.48 28.38 -52.62
CA ASP A 266 36.92 28.43 -54.00
C ASP A 266 38.46 28.44 -54.01
N ASP A 267 39.07 27.63 -54.86
CA ASP A 267 40.52 27.56 -55.02
C ASP A 267 41.03 28.91 -55.55
N GLU A 268 41.66 29.73 -54.68
CA GLU A 268 42.56 30.82 -55.09
C GLU A 268 43.97 30.29 -55.37
#